data_AF-A0AAW0FV07-F1
#
_entry.id   AF-A0AAW0FV07-F1
#
_cell.length_a   1.000
_cell.length_b   1.000
_cell.length_c   1.000
_cell.angle_alpha   90.00
_cell.angle_beta   90.00
_cell.angle_gamma   90.00
#
_symmetry.space_group_name_H-M   'P 1'
#
loop_
_entity.id
_entity.type
_entity.pdbx_description
1 polymer ?
#
loop_
_entity_poly.entity_id
_entity_poly.type
_entity_poly.pdbx_seq_one_letter_code
_entity_poly.pdbx_strand_id
1 'polypeptide(L)'
;MDATPTVQLNNYVLQEISKEDSNQFINDVNSNLKKLTPESLKFDINPVVRQDIKDAIEKFDQTIASHDEEVFQYYGYGKNLIKQFKVSPDAYVQMLIQLAYYKMTGKVRPTYESAATRKYLKGRTETGRSVSNESKKFVETWTSFESSNEDKIATFQNACKQHVKYLVEAADGKGVDRHFFGLQQMLQPGEDIPAVFKDPVHKYSSTWYISSSQVPSEYFQSWGWSQVIDDGFGLAYLVNNDWLHVHISCKKGNGLRSDYLKYYLTEAANELRDVLKTTLPSKAKL
;
A
#
# COMPACT_ATOMS: atom_id res chain seq x y z
N MET A 1 -9.27 1.48 -13.87
CA MET A 1 -9.49 2.58 -12.91
C MET A 1 -8.57 2.33 -11.73
N ASP A 2 -7.87 3.34 -11.21
CA ASP A 2 -7.08 3.18 -9.97
C ASP A 2 -8.00 3.20 -8.75
N ALA A 3 -7.44 3.00 -7.55
CA ALA A 3 -8.25 2.89 -6.33
C ALA A 3 -9.00 4.19 -5.97
N THR A 4 -8.49 5.38 -6.33
CA THR A 4 -9.10 6.65 -5.86
C THR A 4 -10.56 6.83 -6.26
N PRO A 5 -10.98 6.70 -7.54
CA PRO A 5 -12.40 6.84 -7.87
C PRO A 5 -13.28 5.77 -7.21
N THR A 6 -12.79 4.53 -7.09
CA THR A 6 -13.49 3.46 -6.37
C THR A 6 -13.68 3.79 -4.89
N VAL A 7 -12.66 4.35 -4.24
CA VAL A 7 -12.74 4.74 -2.83
C VAL A 7 -13.65 5.94 -2.62
N GLN A 8 -13.66 6.92 -3.53
CA GLN A 8 -14.60 8.04 -3.46
C GLN A 8 -16.05 7.56 -3.60
N LEU A 9 -16.33 6.63 -4.52
CA LEU A 9 -17.66 6.03 -4.65
C LEU A 9 -18.07 5.30 -3.38
N ASN A 10 -17.21 4.44 -2.83
CA ASN A 10 -17.50 3.70 -1.60
C ASN A 10 -17.70 4.64 -0.40
N ASN A 11 -16.86 5.66 -0.24
CA ASN A 11 -17.02 6.64 0.83
C ASN A 11 -18.36 7.37 0.71
N TYR A 12 -18.76 7.77 -0.50
CA TYR A 12 -20.05 8.41 -0.74
C TYR A 12 -21.20 7.47 -0.36
N VAL A 13 -21.22 6.24 -0.88
CA VAL A 13 -22.28 5.27 -0.59
C VAL A 13 -22.38 4.97 0.91
N LEU A 14 -21.25 4.72 1.58
CA LEU A 14 -21.22 4.43 3.02
C LEU A 14 -21.62 5.65 3.86
N GLN A 15 -21.25 6.86 3.42
CA GLN A 15 -21.69 8.09 4.05
C GLN A 15 -23.21 8.28 3.94
N GLU A 16 -23.81 8.03 2.78
CA GLU A 16 -25.26 8.10 2.61
C GLU A 16 -25.97 7.04 3.45
N ILE A 17 -25.51 5.79 3.42
CA ILE A 17 -26.05 4.71 4.28
C ILE A 17 -25.98 5.11 5.77
N SER A 18 -24.90 5.77 6.21
CA SER A 18 -24.76 6.17 7.62
C SER A 18 -25.74 7.25 8.08
N LYS A 19 -26.39 7.96 7.16
CA LYS A 19 -27.40 8.99 7.44
C LYS A 19 -28.83 8.42 7.44
N GLU A 20 -29.03 7.22 6.92
CA GLU A 20 -30.34 6.61 6.79
C GLU A 20 -30.89 6.11 8.13
N ASP A 21 -32.18 6.36 8.38
CA ASP A 21 -32.91 5.68 9.45
C ASP A 21 -33.40 4.32 8.92
N SER A 22 -32.84 3.25 9.46
CA SER A 22 -33.18 1.88 9.04
C SER A 22 -34.68 1.56 9.14
N ASN A 23 -35.40 2.08 10.14
CA ASN A 23 -36.82 1.83 10.30
C ASN A 23 -37.63 2.60 9.25
N GLN A 24 -37.28 3.86 9.02
CA GLN A 24 -37.91 4.68 7.98
C GLN A 24 -37.69 4.05 6.60
N PHE A 25 -36.45 3.68 6.27
CA PHE A 25 -36.12 3.04 5.00
C PHE A 25 -36.94 1.76 4.78
N ILE A 26 -37.03 0.88 5.79
CA ILE A 26 -37.82 -0.35 5.70
C ILE A 26 -39.30 -0.03 5.48
N ASN A 27 -39.85 0.97 6.17
CA ASN A 27 -41.25 1.40 6.00
C ASN A 27 -41.50 1.96 4.59
N ASP A 28 -40.58 2.76 4.05
CA ASP A 28 -40.68 3.36 2.71
C ASP A 28 -40.60 2.29 1.62
N VAL A 29 -39.72 1.30 1.79
CA VAL A 29 -39.63 0.13 0.91
C VAL A 29 -40.93 -0.68 0.97
N ASN A 30 -41.41 -1.02 2.16
CA ASN A 30 -42.63 -1.81 2.33
C ASN A 30 -43.88 -1.12 1.78
N SER A 31 -43.95 0.20 1.84
CA SER A 31 -45.09 0.98 1.34
C SER A 31 -45.07 1.21 -0.18
N ASN A 32 -43.90 1.20 -0.83
CA ASN A 32 -43.74 1.52 -2.26
C ASN A 32 -43.24 0.36 -3.13
N LEU A 33 -43.22 -0.87 -2.61
CA LEU A 33 -42.72 -2.04 -3.33
C LEU A 33 -43.58 -2.38 -4.56
N LYS A 34 -43.13 -1.95 -5.74
CA LYS A 34 -43.47 -2.66 -6.98
C LYS A 34 -42.81 -4.03 -6.91
N LYS A 35 -43.60 -5.10 -6.88
CA LYS A 35 -43.09 -6.49 -7.02
C LYS A 35 -42.46 -6.66 -8.40
N LEU A 36 -41.16 -6.40 -8.47
CA LEU A 36 -40.32 -6.81 -9.60
C LEU A 36 -39.86 -8.24 -9.34
N THR A 37 -40.02 -9.12 -10.32
CA THR A 37 -39.45 -10.47 -10.25
C THR A 37 -38.12 -10.44 -10.99
N PRO A 38 -36.97 -10.68 -10.31
CA PRO A 38 -35.69 -10.76 -11.00
C PRO A 38 -35.70 -11.82 -12.09
N GLU A 39 -35.13 -11.51 -13.26
CA GLU A 39 -34.97 -12.48 -14.33
C GLU A 39 -33.72 -13.32 -14.11
N SER A 40 -33.87 -14.64 -14.19
CA SER A 40 -32.74 -15.57 -14.07
C SER A 40 -31.93 -15.61 -15.36
N LEU A 41 -30.64 -15.28 -15.29
CA LEU A 41 -29.69 -15.47 -16.39
C LEU A 41 -29.31 -16.95 -16.49
N LYS A 42 -29.74 -17.61 -17.58
CA LYS A 42 -29.48 -19.02 -17.82
C LYS A 42 -28.19 -19.21 -18.61
N PHE A 43 -27.34 -20.13 -18.17
CA PHE A 43 -26.13 -20.55 -18.87
C PHE A 43 -26.26 -22.02 -19.27
N ASP A 44 -25.86 -22.35 -20.51
CA ASP A 44 -25.77 -23.74 -20.96
C ASP A 44 -24.42 -24.35 -20.52
N ILE A 45 -24.49 -25.39 -19.69
CA ILE A 45 -23.31 -26.02 -19.07
C ILE A 45 -23.03 -27.33 -19.80
N ASN A 46 -22.45 -27.20 -20.98
CA ASN A 46 -22.02 -28.31 -21.82
C ASN A 46 -20.74 -28.99 -21.27
N PRO A 47 -20.30 -30.13 -21.82
CA PRO A 47 -19.13 -30.84 -21.31
C PRO A 47 -17.83 -30.02 -21.28
N VAL A 48 -17.61 -29.11 -22.22
CA VAL A 48 -16.43 -28.22 -22.25
C VAL A 48 -16.48 -27.24 -21.08
N VAL A 49 -17.61 -26.54 -20.92
CA VAL A 49 -17.81 -25.59 -19.81
C VAL A 49 -17.69 -26.28 -18.45
N ARG A 50 -18.14 -27.53 -18.31
CA ARG A 50 -17.95 -28.32 -17.07
C ARG A 50 -16.48 -28.55 -16.76
N GLN A 51 -15.67 -28.84 -17.78
CA GLN A 51 -14.24 -29.02 -17.61
C GLN A 51 -13.57 -27.69 -17.25
N ASP A 52 -13.92 -26.59 -17.93
CA ASP A 52 -13.39 -25.25 -17.62
C ASP A 52 -13.71 -24.84 -16.18
N ILE A 53 -14.92 -25.14 -15.69
CA ILE A 53 -15.31 -24.89 -14.29
C ILE A 53 -14.43 -25.69 -13.34
N LYS A 54 -14.19 -26.97 -13.63
CA LYS A 54 -13.35 -27.83 -12.78
C LYS A 54 -11.92 -27.30 -12.72
N ASP A 55 -11.33 -26.99 -13.87
CA ASP A 55 -9.96 -26.48 -13.96
C ASP A 55 -9.84 -25.11 -13.26
N ALA A 56 -10.86 -24.26 -13.36
CA ALA A 56 -10.91 -22.97 -12.67
C ALA A 56 -10.97 -23.13 -11.15
N ILE A 57 -11.73 -24.10 -10.64
CA ILE A 57 -11.78 -24.43 -9.19
C ILE A 57 -10.40 -24.91 -8.72
N GLU A 58 -9.80 -25.89 -9.41
CA GLU A 58 -8.48 -26.41 -9.05
C GLU A 58 -7.41 -25.29 -9.05
N LYS A 59 -7.43 -24.42 -10.07
CA LYS A 59 -6.54 -23.25 -10.14
C LYS A 59 -6.79 -22.25 -9.02
N PHE A 60 -8.05 -21.97 -8.68
CA PHE A 60 -8.40 -21.07 -7.58
C PHE A 60 -7.88 -21.61 -6.25
N ASP A 61 -8.13 -22.89 -5.96
CA ASP A 61 -7.69 -23.54 -4.73
C ASP A 61 -6.15 -23.52 -4.59
N GLN A 62 -5.43 -23.83 -5.67
CA GLN A 62 -3.96 -23.72 -5.70
C GLN A 62 -3.49 -22.28 -5.48
N THR A 63 -4.17 -21.31 -6.09
CA THR A 63 -3.84 -19.89 -5.96
C THR A 63 -4.00 -19.45 -4.51
N ILE A 64 -5.16 -19.68 -3.89
CA ILE A 64 -5.42 -19.30 -2.49
C ILE A 64 -4.48 -20.04 -1.53
N ALA A 65 -4.24 -21.34 -1.74
CA ALA A 65 -3.34 -22.12 -0.91
C ALA A 65 -1.90 -21.55 -0.90
N SER A 66 -1.46 -20.94 -2.00
CA SER A 66 -0.13 -20.35 -2.14
C SER A 66 0.05 -18.98 -1.48
N HIS A 67 -1.03 -18.29 -1.10
CA HIS A 67 -0.95 -16.98 -0.45
C HIS A 67 -0.74 -17.12 1.07
N ASP A 68 0.08 -16.24 1.62
CA ASP A 68 0.23 -15.97 3.06
C ASP A 68 -0.21 -14.52 3.31
N GLU A 69 -1.26 -14.35 4.11
CA GLU A 69 -1.90 -13.06 4.36
C GLU A 69 -2.04 -12.80 5.85
N GLU A 70 -1.72 -11.58 6.26
CA GLU A 70 -1.89 -11.09 7.63
C GLU A 70 -2.38 -9.65 7.64
N VAL A 71 -2.95 -9.24 8.77
CA VAL A 71 -3.40 -7.87 8.98
C VAL A 71 -2.67 -7.27 10.17
N PHE A 72 -1.95 -6.19 9.90
CA PHE A 72 -1.45 -5.28 10.92
C PHE A 72 -2.51 -4.21 11.18
N GLN A 73 -3.41 -4.46 12.14
CA GLN A 73 -4.38 -3.49 12.64
C GLN A 73 -3.84 -2.90 13.95
N TYR A 74 -3.50 -1.61 13.94
CA TYR A 74 -2.78 -0.97 15.04
C TYR A 74 -3.54 0.22 15.62
N TYR A 75 -4.03 0.08 16.85
CA TYR A 75 -4.81 1.09 17.57
C TYR A 75 -3.99 1.99 18.50
N GLY A 76 -2.67 1.87 18.49
CA GLY A 76 -1.82 2.65 19.40
C GLY A 76 -1.73 4.15 19.05
N TYR A 77 -1.98 4.51 17.79
CA TYR A 77 -2.13 5.86 17.28
C TYR A 77 -2.54 5.84 15.80
N GLY A 78 -2.91 7.01 15.27
CA GLY A 78 -3.10 7.21 13.83
C GLY A 78 -2.61 8.59 13.38
N LYS A 79 -3.21 9.06 12.28
CA LYS A 79 -2.97 10.35 11.62
C LYS A 79 -2.94 11.53 12.59
N ASN A 80 -3.78 11.52 13.64
CA ASN A 80 -3.87 12.60 14.61
C ASN A 80 -2.57 12.79 15.41
N LEU A 81 -1.94 11.70 15.85
CA LEU A 81 -0.64 11.77 16.54
C LEU A 81 0.48 12.04 15.54
N ILE A 82 0.48 11.37 14.39
CA ILE A 82 1.55 11.51 13.38
C ILE A 82 1.74 12.97 12.95
N LYS A 83 0.64 13.71 12.75
CA LYS A 83 0.69 15.14 12.40
C LYS A 83 1.34 16.01 13.48
N GLN A 84 1.32 15.59 14.75
CA GLN A 84 1.98 16.34 15.83
C GLN A 84 3.51 16.26 15.70
N PHE A 85 4.04 15.16 15.16
CA PHE A 85 5.46 15.00 14.82
C PHE A 85 5.90 15.79 13.58
N LYS A 86 4.99 16.59 12.98
CA LYS A 86 5.25 17.44 11.81
C LYS A 86 5.72 16.69 10.54
N VAL A 87 5.26 15.45 10.38
CA VAL A 87 5.50 14.65 9.17
C VAL A 87 4.19 14.27 8.46
N SER A 88 4.28 13.99 7.16
CA SER A 88 3.14 13.46 6.40
C SER A 88 2.73 12.09 6.94
N PRO A 89 1.42 11.82 7.16
CA PRO A 89 0.94 10.51 7.58
C PRO A 89 1.32 9.37 6.63
N ASP A 90 1.34 9.67 5.33
CA ASP A 90 1.72 8.71 4.29
C ASP A 90 3.23 8.42 4.34
N ALA A 91 4.07 9.47 4.36
CA ALA A 91 5.52 9.32 4.51
C ALA A 91 5.92 8.59 5.79
N TYR A 92 5.19 8.81 6.88
CA TYR A 92 5.37 8.08 8.13
C TYR A 92 5.19 6.58 7.92
N VAL A 93 4.08 6.15 7.30
CA VAL A 93 3.79 4.73 7.10
C VAL A 93 4.75 4.10 6.09
N GLN A 94 5.17 4.83 5.06
CA GLN A 94 6.21 4.38 4.14
C GLN A 94 7.53 4.12 4.88
N MET A 95 7.95 5.03 5.76
CA MET A 95 9.16 4.82 6.58
C MET A 95 8.99 3.73 7.64
N LEU A 96 7.79 3.58 8.22
CA LEU A 96 7.45 2.45 9.08
C LEU A 96 7.64 1.11 8.36
N ILE A 97 7.14 1.00 7.11
CA ILE A 97 7.33 -0.18 6.26
C ILE A 97 8.81 -0.44 5.99
N GLN A 98 9.58 0.60 5.62
CA GLN A 98 11.03 0.44 5.37
C GLN A 98 11.77 -0.04 6.62
N LEU A 99 11.47 0.52 7.80
CA LEU A 99 12.09 0.14 9.06
C LEU A 99 11.74 -1.31 9.45
N ALA A 100 10.46 -1.68 9.34
CA ALA A 100 10.01 -3.04 9.63
C ALA A 100 10.68 -4.07 8.70
N TYR A 101 10.72 -3.79 7.40
CA TYR A 101 11.37 -4.66 6.42
C TYR A 101 12.88 -4.78 6.68
N TYR A 102 13.55 -3.68 7.02
CA TYR A 102 14.98 -3.69 7.32
C TYR A 102 15.28 -4.44 8.62
N LYS A 103 14.48 -4.27 9.68
CA LYS A 103 14.61 -5.07 10.91
C LYS A 103 14.42 -6.57 10.66
N MET A 104 13.50 -6.93 9.77
CA MET A 104 13.23 -8.32 9.40
C MET A 104 14.34 -8.96 8.56
N THR A 105 14.95 -8.21 7.65
CA THR A 105 15.79 -8.80 6.58
C THR A 105 17.24 -8.31 6.53
N GLY A 106 17.54 -7.20 7.22
CA GLY A 106 18.81 -6.47 7.10
C GLY A 106 19.05 -5.86 5.72
N LYS A 107 18.01 -5.77 4.86
CA LYS A 107 18.16 -5.36 3.46
C LYS A 107 17.28 -4.15 3.13
N VAL A 108 17.80 -3.27 2.29
CA VAL A 108 17.02 -2.25 1.58
C VAL A 108 16.76 -2.76 0.17
N ARG A 109 15.49 -2.77 -0.27
CA ARG A 109 15.07 -3.36 -1.55
C ARG A 109 14.12 -2.44 -2.31
N PRO A 110 14.14 -2.46 -3.67
CA PRO A 110 13.26 -1.64 -4.48
C PRO A 110 11.79 -1.73 -4.01
N THR A 111 11.23 -0.56 -3.72
CA THR A 111 9.87 -0.40 -3.20
C THR A 111 9.09 0.49 -4.14
N TYR A 112 7.93 0.00 -4.57
CA TYR A 112 6.95 0.73 -5.35
C TYR A 112 5.88 1.30 -4.42
N GLU A 113 5.56 2.57 -4.63
CA GLU A 113 4.33 3.21 -4.16
C GLU A 113 3.62 3.85 -5.36
N SER A 114 2.28 3.82 -5.38
CA SER A 114 1.52 4.49 -6.44
C SER A 114 1.47 6.01 -6.26
N ALA A 115 2.02 6.78 -7.21
CA ALA A 115 1.90 8.24 -7.26
C ALA A 115 0.83 8.65 -8.30
N ALA A 116 -0.25 9.30 -7.88
CA ALA A 116 -1.35 9.66 -8.80
C ALA A 116 -0.97 10.83 -9.72
N THR A 117 -1.07 10.64 -11.05
CA THR A 117 -0.78 11.68 -12.06
C THR A 117 -2.05 12.35 -12.60
N ARG A 118 -3.14 12.32 -11.82
CA ARG A 118 -4.50 12.75 -12.22
C ARG A 118 -4.64 14.23 -12.61
N LYS A 119 -3.61 15.05 -12.38
CA LYS A 119 -3.55 16.44 -12.88
C LYS A 119 -3.35 16.53 -14.40
N TYR A 120 -2.90 15.44 -15.03
CA TYR A 120 -2.78 15.32 -16.48
C TYR A 120 -4.01 14.63 -17.08
N LEU A 121 -4.35 14.98 -18.31
CA LEU A 121 -5.42 14.34 -19.08
C LEU A 121 -5.14 12.83 -19.20
N LYS A 122 -6.11 12.00 -18.81
CA LYS A 122 -5.98 10.51 -18.75
C LYS A 122 -4.86 10.02 -17.82
N GLY A 123 -4.38 10.87 -16.92
CA GLY A 123 -3.38 10.51 -15.90
C GLY A 123 -3.86 9.33 -15.05
N ARG A 124 -2.97 8.35 -14.87
CA ARG A 124 -3.15 7.18 -14.01
C ARG A 124 -2.17 7.30 -12.85
N THR A 125 -1.04 6.60 -12.96
CA THR A 125 -0.01 6.55 -11.92
C THR A 125 1.39 6.69 -12.51
N GLU A 126 2.28 7.29 -11.73
CA GLU A 126 3.73 7.15 -11.80
C GLU A 126 4.19 6.31 -10.58
N THR A 127 5.43 5.81 -10.58
CA THR A 127 6.03 5.15 -9.43
C THR A 127 6.62 6.17 -8.45
N GLY A 128 6.11 6.19 -7.23
CA GLY A 128 6.80 6.71 -6.06
C GLY A 128 7.82 5.68 -5.59
N ARG A 129 9.11 6.02 -5.58
CA ARG A 129 10.17 5.14 -5.07
C ARG A 129 10.44 5.48 -3.62
N SER A 130 9.94 4.66 -2.69
CA SER A 130 10.09 4.90 -1.24
C SER A 130 11.54 4.72 -0.74
N VAL A 131 12.37 4.01 -1.50
CA VAL A 131 13.79 3.85 -1.20
C VAL A 131 14.59 5.03 -1.75
N SER A 132 15.32 5.71 -0.86
CA SER A 132 16.26 6.78 -1.15
C SER A 132 17.51 6.62 -0.28
N ASN A 133 18.53 7.46 -0.49
CA ASN A 133 19.70 7.48 0.38
C ASN A 133 19.34 7.83 1.83
N GLU A 134 18.36 8.72 2.01
CA GLU A 134 17.82 9.18 3.28
C GLU A 134 17.05 8.05 3.98
N SER A 135 16.20 7.31 3.28
CA SER A 135 15.48 6.18 3.90
C SER A 135 16.43 5.03 4.25
N LYS A 136 17.47 4.77 3.44
CA LYS A 136 18.56 3.86 3.81
C LYS A 136 19.27 4.31 5.09
N LYS A 137 19.71 5.57 5.15
CA LYS A 137 20.41 6.11 6.33
C LYS A 137 19.53 6.05 7.58
N PHE A 138 18.23 6.35 7.43
CA PHE A 138 17.24 6.20 8.48
C PHE A 138 17.19 4.77 9.04
N VAL A 139 16.96 3.75 8.20
CA VAL A 139 16.81 2.37 8.71
C VAL A 139 18.09 1.83 9.35
N GLU A 140 19.26 2.18 8.79
CA GLU A 140 20.57 1.84 9.36
C GLU A 140 20.79 2.51 10.73
N THR A 141 20.38 3.77 10.88
CA THR A 141 20.51 4.53 12.14
C THR A 141 19.54 4.00 13.21
N TRP A 142 18.31 3.67 12.83
CA TRP A 142 17.29 3.19 13.78
C TRP A 142 17.55 1.77 14.29
N THR A 143 18.29 0.96 13.54
CA THR A 143 18.68 -0.39 13.94
C THR A 143 20.06 -0.48 14.59
N SER A 144 20.81 0.63 14.65
CA SER A 144 22.09 0.69 15.36
C SER A 144 21.87 0.87 16.86
N PHE A 145 22.63 0.11 17.66
CA PHE A 145 22.68 0.26 19.11
C PHE A 145 23.47 1.50 19.56
N GLU A 146 24.25 2.10 18.66
CA GLU A 146 25.13 3.23 18.97
C GLU A 146 24.49 4.59 18.68
N SER A 147 23.34 4.62 17.99
CA SER A 147 22.69 5.86 17.58
C SER A 147 21.85 6.48 18.70
N SER A 148 22.03 7.78 18.89
CA SER A 148 21.23 8.57 19.83
C SER A 148 19.77 8.72 19.37
N ASN A 149 18.86 9.07 20.27
CA ASN A 149 17.48 9.36 19.90
C ASN A 149 17.40 10.59 18.99
N GLU A 150 18.28 11.57 19.20
CA GLU A 150 18.41 12.77 18.39
C GLU A 150 18.75 12.42 16.93
N ASP A 151 19.73 11.54 16.71
CA ASP A 151 20.12 11.06 15.38
C ASP A 151 19.00 10.25 14.72
N LYS A 152 18.33 9.40 15.49
CA LYS A 152 17.15 8.65 15.03
C LYS A 152 16.05 9.61 14.55
N ILE A 153 15.70 10.62 15.34
CA ILE A 153 14.68 11.60 14.99
C ILE A 153 15.08 12.38 13.73
N ALA A 154 16.32 12.87 13.66
CA ALA A 154 16.81 13.66 12.54
C ALA A 154 16.80 12.86 11.22
N THR A 155 17.29 11.61 11.25
CA THR A 155 17.30 10.75 10.06
C THR A 155 15.89 10.36 9.61
N PHE A 156 14.98 10.09 10.54
CA PHE A 156 13.57 9.84 10.24
C PHE A 156 12.89 11.04 9.55
N GLN A 157 13.08 12.25 10.10
CA GLN A 157 12.51 13.46 9.53
C GLN A 157 13.05 13.73 8.12
N ASN A 158 14.35 13.55 7.90
CA ASN A 158 14.99 13.70 6.60
C ASN A 158 14.44 12.69 5.58
N ALA A 159 14.27 11.43 5.97
CA ALA A 159 13.70 10.40 5.10
C ALA A 159 12.24 10.71 4.73
N CYS A 160 11.42 11.13 5.69
CA CYS A 160 10.04 11.57 5.42
C CYS A 160 9.99 12.78 4.48
N LYS A 161 10.86 13.77 4.68
CA LYS A 161 10.93 14.97 3.84
C LYS A 161 11.32 14.63 2.41
N GLN A 162 12.31 13.77 2.22
CA GLN A 162 12.72 13.31 0.89
C GLN A 162 11.60 12.52 0.21
N HIS A 163 10.92 11.64 0.95
CA HIS A 163 9.82 10.86 0.42
C HIS A 163 8.68 11.75 -0.09
N VAL A 164 8.25 12.74 0.70
CA VAL A 164 7.23 13.72 0.27
C VAL A 164 7.67 14.46 -0.98
N LYS A 165 8.93 14.92 -1.03
CA LYS A 165 9.48 15.60 -2.21
C LYS A 165 9.38 14.71 -3.45
N TYR A 166 9.84 13.47 -3.36
CA TYR A 166 9.83 12.54 -4.49
C TYR A 166 8.40 12.21 -4.96
N LEU A 167 7.47 12.00 -4.01
CA LEU A 167 6.09 11.68 -4.36
C LEU A 167 5.40 12.84 -5.09
N VAL A 168 5.69 14.09 -4.71
CA VAL A 168 5.25 15.29 -5.45
C VAL A 168 5.87 15.33 -6.84
N GLU A 169 7.18 15.09 -6.98
CA GLU A 169 7.85 15.04 -8.28
C GLU A 169 7.26 13.95 -9.20
N ALA A 170 6.98 12.76 -8.66
CA ALA A 170 6.36 11.65 -9.38
C ALA A 170 4.93 11.97 -9.82
N ALA A 171 4.09 12.49 -8.92
CA ALA A 171 2.75 12.99 -9.26
C ALA A 171 2.81 14.14 -10.29
N ASP A 172 3.93 14.87 -10.29
CA ASP A 172 4.27 15.91 -11.25
C ASP A 172 4.82 15.41 -12.60
N GLY A 173 4.79 14.09 -12.85
CA GLY A 173 5.28 13.51 -14.10
C GLY A 173 6.80 13.62 -14.26
N LYS A 174 7.54 13.86 -13.17
CA LYS A 174 9.01 13.92 -13.13
C LYS A 174 9.64 12.62 -12.62
N GLY A 175 8.83 11.59 -12.41
CA GLY A 175 9.31 10.23 -12.16
C GLY A 175 9.94 9.62 -13.40
N VAL A 176 10.75 8.58 -13.21
CA VAL A 176 11.51 7.94 -14.30
C VAL A 176 10.84 6.68 -14.84
N ASP A 177 9.99 6.03 -14.05
CA ASP A 177 9.52 4.67 -14.35
C ASP A 177 8.57 4.63 -15.56
N ARG A 178 7.54 5.49 -15.62
CA ARG A 178 6.68 5.55 -16.82
C ARG A 178 7.43 6.10 -18.04
N HIS A 179 8.40 6.98 -17.84
CA HIS A 179 9.24 7.47 -18.94
C HIS A 179 10.08 6.32 -19.54
N PHE A 180 10.81 5.57 -18.72
CA PHE A 180 11.56 4.39 -19.18
C PHE A 180 10.67 3.33 -19.81
N PHE A 181 9.51 3.04 -19.20
CA PHE A 181 8.54 2.15 -19.82
C PHE A 181 8.11 2.65 -21.20
N GLY A 182 7.77 3.93 -21.33
CA GLY A 182 7.41 4.55 -22.61
C GLY A 182 8.50 4.39 -23.67
N LEU A 183 9.76 4.66 -23.32
CA LEU A 183 10.90 4.46 -24.21
C LEU A 183 11.07 3.00 -24.63
N GLN A 184 10.87 2.04 -23.72
CA GLN A 184 10.89 0.61 -24.07
C GLN A 184 9.76 0.23 -25.03
N GLN A 185 8.57 0.80 -24.86
CA GLN A 185 7.43 0.54 -25.74
C GLN A 185 7.56 1.20 -27.13
N MET A 186 8.50 2.13 -27.32
CA MET A 186 8.77 2.76 -28.60
C MET A 186 9.67 1.92 -29.51
N LEU A 187 10.35 0.90 -28.98
CA LEU A 187 11.23 0.01 -29.75
C LEU A 187 10.45 -0.70 -30.85
N GLN A 188 10.95 -0.61 -32.08
CA GLN A 188 10.37 -1.27 -33.24
C GLN A 188 10.92 -2.71 -33.39
N PRO A 189 10.18 -3.61 -34.06
CA PRO A 189 10.69 -4.94 -34.37
C PRO A 189 12.02 -4.88 -35.12
N GLY A 190 13.03 -5.57 -34.59
CA GLY A 190 14.38 -5.62 -35.18
C GLY A 190 15.35 -4.54 -34.66
N GLU A 191 14.90 -3.59 -33.85
CA GLU A 191 15.80 -2.64 -33.19
C GLU A 191 16.56 -3.29 -32.02
N ASP A 192 17.83 -2.90 -31.87
CA ASP A 192 18.62 -3.28 -30.72
C ASP A 192 18.11 -2.60 -29.45
N ILE A 193 17.88 -3.41 -28.41
CA ILE A 193 17.50 -2.87 -27.09
C ILE A 193 18.64 -1.96 -26.58
N PRO A 194 18.36 -0.70 -26.20
CA PRO A 194 19.34 0.21 -25.62
C PRO A 194 20.08 -0.37 -24.42
N ALA A 195 21.37 -0.05 -24.28
CA ALA A 195 22.24 -0.61 -23.24
C ALA A 195 21.68 -0.45 -21.81
N VAL A 196 21.05 0.68 -21.51
CA VAL A 196 20.43 0.94 -20.20
C VAL A 196 19.34 -0.07 -19.84
N PHE A 197 18.58 -0.59 -20.83
CA PHE A 197 17.54 -1.58 -20.60
C PHE A 197 18.07 -3.02 -20.58
N LYS A 198 19.29 -3.25 -21.09
CA LYS A 198 20.02 -4.52 -20.97
C LYS A 198 20.72 -4.66 -19.62
N ASP A 199 20.97 -3.55 -18.93
CA ASP A 199 21.67 -3.54 -17.64
C ASP A 199 20.85 -4.28 -16.55
N PRO A 200 21.42 -5.30 -15.88
CA PRO A 200 20.76 -5.99 -14.77
C PRO A 200 20.30 -5.07 -13.64
N VAL A 201 20.98 -3.94 -13.42
CA VAL A 201 20.62 -2.93 -12.42
C VAL A 201 19.30 -2.25 -12.78
N HIS A 202 19.03 -1.98 -14.06
CA HIS A 202 17.76 -1.43 -14.49
C HIS A 202 16.61 -2.39 -14.14
N LYS A 203 16.74 -3.67 -14.53
CA LYS A 203 15.76 -4.72 -14.20
C LYS A 203 15.57 -4.86 -12.69
N TYR A 204 16.66 -4.88 -11.92
CA TYR A 204 16.59 -4.96 -10.47
C TYR A 204 15.88 -3.75 -9.87
N SER A 205 16.17 -2.54 -10.37
CA SER A 205 15.57 -1.29 -9.87
C SER A 205 14.04 -1.26 -10.03
N SER A 206 13.49 -2.02 -10.97
CA SER A 206 12.05 -2.18 -11.21
C SER A 206 11.51 -3.55 -10.77
N THR A 207 12.29 -4.30 -9.98
CA THR A 207 11.85 -5.55 -9.34
C THR A 207 11.34 -5.22 -7.95
N TRP A 208 10.03 -5.02 -7.81
CA TRP A 208 9.41 -4.48 -6.60
C TRP A 208 9.24 -5.54 -5.51
N TYR A 209 10.21 -5.60 -4.59
CA TYR A 209 10.13 -6.49 -3.41
C TYR A 209 9.07 -6.02 -2.40
N ILE A 210 8.72 -4.75 -2.44
CA ILE A 210 7.58 -4.20 -1.74
C ILE A 210 6.75 -3.44 -2.78
N SER A 211 5.49 -3.82 -2.94
CA SER A 211 4.50 -3.07 -3.70
C SER A 211 3.46 -2.52 -2.75
N SER A 212 3.45 -1.22 -2.54
CA SER A 212 2.55 -0.54 -1.62
C SER A 212 1.62 0.46 -2.31
N SER A 213 0.53 0.77 -1.64
CA SER A 213 -0.35 1.89 -1.98
C SER A 213 -1.19 2.26 -0.77
N GLN A 214 -1.52 3.54 -0.69
CA GLN A 214 -2.47 4.10 0.25
C GLN A 214 -3.83 4.31 -0.41
N VAL A 215 -4.92 4.13 0.34
CA VAL A 215 -6.16 4.87 0.09
C VAL A 215 -6.70 5.50 1.38
N PRO A 216 -7.28 6.71 1.31
CA PRO A 216 -7.90 7.33 2.47
C PRO A 216 -9.38 6.94 2.59
N SER A 217 -9.76 6.29 3.69
CA SER A 217 -11.16 6.12 4.08
C SER A 217 -11.28 5.91 5.59
N GLU A 218 -12.30 6.52 6.21
CA GLU A 218 -12.72 6.23 7.58
C GLU A 218 -13.89 5.23 7.64
N TYR A 219 -14.36 4.73 6.49
CA TYR A 219 -15.58 3.93 6.38
C TYR A 219 -15.35 2.42 6.21
N PHE A 220 -14.26 2.01 5.55
CA PHE A 220 -13.94 0.57 5.39
C PHE A 220 -12.66 0.19 6.15
N GLN A 221 -12.65 -1.04 6.66
CA GLN A 221 -11.64 -1.51 7.63
C GLN A 221 -10.38 -2.07 6.97
N SER A 222 -10.44 -2.47 5.71
CA SER A 222 -9.33 -3.08 4.98
C SER A 222 -9.52 -2.99 3.48
N TRP A 223 -8.43 -3.14 2.74
CA TRP A 223 -8.36 -3.35 1.30
C TRP A 223 -7.01 -4.01 1.00
N GLY A 224 -6.86 -4.66 -0.16
CA GLY A 224 -5.66 -5.45 -0.42
C GLY A 224 -5.53 -5.96 -1.85
N TRP A 225 -4.30 -6.37 -2.17
CA TRP A 225 -3.94 -7.20 -3.31
C TRP A 225 -2.71 -8.04 -2.94
N SER A 226 -2.32 -8.95 -3.82
CA SER A 226 -1.17 -9.85 -3.63
C SER A 226 0.18 -9.19 -3.95
N GLN A 227 1.30 -9.86 -3.66
CA GLN A 227 2.64 -9.45 -4.12
C GLN A 227 2.76 -9.42 -5.64
N VAL A 228 3.62 -8.54 -6.17
CA VAL A 228 3.88 -8.42 -7.63
C VAL A 228 5.06 -9.25 -8.11
N ILE A 229 5.85 -9.79 -7.19
CA ILE A 229 6.89 -10.80 -7.43
C ILE A 229 6.82 -11.86 -6.33
N ASP A 230 7.20 -13.09 -6.67
CA ASP A 230 7.17 -14.24 -5.76
C ASP A 230 8.00 -14.05 -4.48
N ASP A 231 9.06 -13.25 -4.54
CA ASP A 231 10.00 -12.94 -3.43
C ASP A 231 9.66 -11.62 -2.71
N GLY A 232 8.44 -11.11 -2.85
CA GLY A 232 8.06 -9.79 -2.34
C GLY A 232 6.77 -9.77 -1.52
N PHE A 233 6.38 -8.56 -1.12
CA PHE A 233 5.14 -8.27 -0.40
C PHE A 233 4.21 -7.35 -1.20
N GLY A 234 2.90 -7.60 -1.09
CA GLY A 234 1.86 -6.63 -1.40
C GLY A 234 1.36 -5.96 -0.11
N LEU A 235 1.51 -4.63 0.00
CA LEU A 235 1.22 -3.88 1.22
C LEU A 235 0.20 -2.76 0.95
N ALA A 236 -1.07 -3.06 1.17
CA ALA A 236 -2.14 -2.08 1.08
C ALA A 236 -2.40 -1.47 2.46
N TYR A 237 -2.45 -0.15 2.58
CA TYR A 237 -2.58 0.48 3.90
C TYR A 237 -3.59 1.61 3.98
N LEU A 238 -4.08 1.82 5.20
CA LEU A 238 -4.98 2.90 5.59
C LEU A 238 -4.35 3.69 6.74
N VAL A 239 -4.50 5.01 6.69
CA VAL A 239 -3.97 5.93 7.70
C VAL A 239 -5.12 6.74 8.29
N ASN A 240 -5.81 6.11 9.22
CA ASN A 240 -7.01 6.65 9.86
C ASN A 240 -6.65 7.60 10.98
N ASN A 241 -7.66 8.30 11.50
CA ASN A 241 -7.47 9.30 12.55
C ASN A 241 -6.70 8.75 13.76
N ASP A 242 -7.10 7.59 14.27
CA ASP A 242 -6.59 7.05 15.54
C ASP A 242 -6.02 5.63 15.44
N TRP A 243 -5.94 5.07 14.23
CA TRP A 243 -5.35 3.77 13.97
C TRP A 243 -4.64 3.70 12.62
N LEU A 244 -3.76 2.72 12.48
CA LEU A 244 -3.10 2.34 11.24
C LEU A 244 -3.53 0.94 10.83
N HIS A 245 -3.56 0.68 9.53
CA HIS A 245 -3.82 -0.64 8.99
C HIS A 245 -2.88 -0.94 7.84
N VAL A 246 -2.29 -2.13 7.82
CA VAL A 246 -1.58 -2.67 6.65
C VAL A 246 -2.10 -4.09 6.42
N HIS A 247 -2.71 -4.33 5.26
CA HIS A 247 -2.93 -5.66 4.71
C HIS A 247 -1.62 -6.15 4.09
N ILE A 248 -1.16 -7.31 4.54
CA ILE A 248 0.13 -7.89 4.19
C ILE A 248 -0.13 -9.16 3.40
N SER A 249 0.38 -9.23 2.17
CA SER A 249 0.33 -10.44 1.36
C SER A 249 1.73 -10.82 0.86
N CYS A 250 2.03 -12.12 0.85
CA CYS A 250 3.20 -12.69 0.19
C CYS A 250 2.92 -14.12 -0.27
N LYS A 251 3.86 -14.72 -1.01
CA LYS A 251 3.75 -16.11 -1.45
C LYS A 251 4.41 -17.05 -0.44
N LYS A 252 3.70 -18.11 -0.05
CA LYS A 252 4.24 -19.19 0.78
C LYS A 252 5.41 -19.88 0.08
N GLY A 253 6.40 -20.28 0.88
CA GLY A 253 7.53 -21.09 0.40
C GLY A 253 8.70 -20.31 -0.22
N ASN A 254 8.61 -18.99 -0.32
CA ASN A 254 9.69 -18.14 -0.88
C ASN A 254 10.51 -17.38 0.19
N GLY A 255 10.58 -17.93 1.41
CA GLY A 255 11.42 -17.40 2.50
C GLY A 255 10.88 -16.14 3.18
N LEU A 256 9.79 -15.54 2.68
CA LEU A 256 9.04 -14.48 3.35
C LEU A 256 7.85 -15.06 4.10
N ARG A 257 7.43 -14.36 5.16
CA ARG A 257 6.22 -14.68 5.94
C ARG A 257 5.51 -13.41 6.37
N SER A 258 4.19 -13.39 6.22
CA SER A 258 3.35 -12.22 6.51
C SER A 258 3.32 -11.90 8.01
N ASP A 259 3.31 -12.93 8.86
CA ASP A 259 3.31 -12.84 10.33
C ASP A 259 4.58 -12.21 10.90
N TYR A 260 5.74 -12.51 10.31
CA TYR A 260 7.02 -11.89 10.69
C TYR A 260 7.04 -10.41 10.35
N LEU A 261 6.58 -10.02 9.16
CA LEU A 261 6.51 -8.60 8.80
C LEU A 261 5.54 -7.86 9.73
N LYS A 262 4.39 -8.46 10.08
CA LYS A 262 3.44 -7.91 11.06
C LYS A 262 4.08 -7.70 12.45
N TYR A 263 4.90 -8.65 12.92
CA TYR A 263 5.66 -8.50 14.16
C TYR A 263 6.56 -7.26 14.09
N TYR A 264 7.38 -7.13 13.05
CA TYR A 264 8.31 -6.01 12.91
C TYR A 264 7.62 -4.67 12.64
N LEU A 265 6.46 -4.66 11.98
CA LEU A 265 5.61 -3.46 11.87
C LEU A 265 5.12 -3.02 13.25
N THR A 266 4.72 -3.95 14.10
CA THR A 266 4.28 -3.64 15.48
C THR A 266 5.43 -3.09 16.32
N GLU A 267 6.60 -3.72 16.28
CA GLU A 267 7.78 -3.23 17.00
C GLU A 267 8.22 -1.85 16.50
N ALA A 268 8.35 -1.68 15.17
CA ALA A 268 8.76 -0.42 14.58
C ALA A 268 7.74 0.70 14.88
N ALA A 269 6.43 0.40 14.85
CA ALA A 269 5.38 1.38 15.17
C ALA A 269 5.46 1.86 16.62
N ASN A 270 5.72 0.94 17.57
CA ASN A 270 5.90 1.28 18.98
C ASN A 270 7.19 2.10 19.19
N GLU A 271 8.32 1.67 18.62
CA GLU A 271 9.60 2.38 18.74
C GLU A 271 9.51 3.79 18.17
N LEU A 272 8.96 3.94 16.95
CA LEU A 272 8.75 5.24 16.30
C LEU A 272 7.90 6.16 17.18
N ARG A 273 6.79 5.65 17.72
CA ARG A 273 5.91 6.42 18.61
C ARG A 273 6.66 6.90 19.84
N ASP A 274 7.38 6.01 20.51
CA ASP A 274 7.98 6.30 21.81
C ASP A 274 9.16 7.27 21.69
N VAL A 275 10.00 7.09 20.67
CA VAL A 275 11.09 8.03 20.36
C VAL A 275 10.54 9.37 19.88
N LEU A 276 9.59 9.41 18.95
CA LEU A 276 9.08 10.69 18.41
C LEU A 276 8.25 11.47 19.43
N LYS A 277 7.61 10.81 20.40
CA LYS A 277 6.92 11.49 21.50
C LYS A 277 7.83 12.37 22.36
N THR A 278 9.13 12.09 22.42
CA THR A 278 10.09 12.94 23.15
C THR A 278 10.25 14.33 22.53
N THR A 279 9.88 14.49 21.25
CA THR A 279 9.87 15.79 20.55
C THR A 279 8.65 16.65 20.89
N LEU A 280 7.62 16.06 21.51
CA LEU A 280 6.42 16.78 21.87
C LEU A 280 6.63 17.51 23.20
N PRO A 281 6.06 18.72 23.37
CA PRO A 281 6.13 19.41 24.64
C PRO A 281 5.49 18.56 25.75
N SER A 282 6.17 18.46 26.90
CA SER A 282 5.61 17.82 28.09
C SER A 282 4.26 18.43 28.40
N LYS A 283 3.19 17.62 28.43
CA LYS A 283 1.89 18.07 28.92
C LYS A 283 2.10 18.55 30.36
N ALA A 284 1.86 19.84 30.61
CA ALA A 284 1.84 20.37 31.96
C ALA A 284 0.88 19.51 32.80
N LYS A 285 1.36 18.96 33.91
CA LYS A 285 0.50 18.28 34.88
C LYS A 285 -0.46 19.35 35.41
N LEU A 286 -1.73 19.27 35.02
CA LEU A 286 -2.83 19.93 35.72
C LEU A 286 -3.11 19.20 37.03
#